data_AF-A0A954K3J0-F1
#
_entry.id   AF-A0A954K3J0-F1
#
_cell.length_a   1.000
_cell.length_b   1.000
_cell.length_c   1.000
_cell.angle_alpha   90.00
_cell.angle_beta   90.00
_cell.angle_gamma   90.00
#
_symmetry.space_group_name_H-M   'P 1'
#
loop_
_entity.id
_entity.type
_entity.pdbx_description
1 polymer ?
#
loop_
_entity_poly.entity_id
_entity_poly.type
_entity_poly.pdbx_seq_one_letter_code
_entity_poly.pdbx_strand_id
1 'polypeptide(L)'
;MAKKNTAKSDTPLFEDSLAELQEIVNTLEEGTAGLEESMEQFERGVKLLRSCYRSLESAEQKIEILTRVDADGNPVLEDFDATASIETKGPSQTGRRKSSSKKNDDEDNNDRTLF
;
A
#
# COMPACT_ATOMS: atom_id res chain seq x y z
N MET A 1 -27.22 -13.14 -33.48
CA MET A 1 -26.08 -12.21 -33.63
C MET A 1 -25.86 -11.52 -32.29
N ALA A 2 -24.79 -11.87 -31.58
CA ALA A 2 -24.53 -11.41 -30.21
C ALA A 2 -23.85 -10.03 -30.22
N LYS A 3 -24.47 -9.06 -29.54
CA LYS A 3 -23.93 -7.72 -29.29
C LYS A 3 -22.82 -7.82 -28.24
N LYS A 4 -21.55 -7.65 -28.63
CA LYS A 4 -20.44 -7.45 -27.69
C LYS A 4 -20.55 -6.03 -27.11
N ASN A 5 -20.91 -5.95 -25.83
CA ASN A 5 -20.92 -4.73 -25.04
C ASN A 5 -19.48 -4.45 -24.58
N THR A 6 -18.76 -3.58 -25.29
CA THR A 6 -17.47 -3.06 -24.84
C THR A 6 -17.73 -1.98 -23.79
N ALA A 7 -17.70 -2.37 -22.51
CA ALA A 7 -17.64 -1.42 -21.41
C ALA A 7 -16.34 -0.61 -21.58
N LYS A 8 -16.46 0.63 -22.03
CA LYS A 8 -15.40 1.63 -21.93
C LYS A 8 -15.15 1.84 -20.43
N SER A 9 -14.03 1.34 -19.93
CA SER A 9 -13.48 1.79 -18.66
C SER A 9 -12.99 3.22 -18.88
N ASP A 10 -13.58 4.20 -18.19
CA ASP A 10 -13.15 5.61 -18.18
C ASP A 10 -11.76 5.81 -17.51
N THR A 11 -10.97 4.75 -17.39
CA THR A 11 -9.58 4.78 -16.95
C THR A 11 -8.73 4.52 -18.19
N PRO A 12 -7.88 5.45 -18.63
CA PRO A 12 -6.94 5.18 -19.72
C PRO A 12 -6.14 3.93 -19.35
N LEU A 13 -5.94 3.03 -20.32
CA LEU A 13 -5.10 1.86 -20.09
C LEU A 13 -3.69 2.35 -19.75
N PHE A 14 -2.98 1.63 -18.88
CA PHE A 14 -1.62 2.00 -18.46
C PHE A 14 -0.71 2.30 -19.66
N GLU A 15 -0.77 1.46 -20.69
CA GLU A 15 -0.02 1.61 -21.94
C GLU A 15 -0.33 2.92 -22.66
N ASP A 16 -1.60 3.32 -22.71
CA ASP A 16 -2.02 4.57 -23.36
C ASP A 16 -1.47 5.78 -22.59
N SER A 17 -1.55 5.75 -21.25
CA SER A 17 -1.03 6.83 -20.39
C SER A 17 0.50 6.95 -20.49
N LEU A 18 1.20 5.82 -20.63
CA LEU A 18 2.64 5.76 -20.78
C LEU A 18 3.09 6.29 -22.15
N ALA A 19 2.38 5.91 -23.22
CA ALA A 19 2.67 6.39 -24.57
C ALA A 19 2.50 7.92 -24.67
N GLU A 20 1.39 8.44 -24.14
CA GLU A 20 1.14 9.88 -24.10
C GLU A 20 2.20 10.63 -23.27
N LEU A 21 2.65 10.05 -22.15
CA LEU A 21 3.71 10.64 -21.34
C LEU A 21 5.04 10.71 -22.11
N GLN A 22 5.38 9.67 -22.89
CA GLN A 22 6.59 9.67 -23.73
C GLN A 22 6.54 10.76 -24.80
N GLU A 23 5.39 10.96 -25.45
CA GLU A 23 5.21 12.03 -26.44
C GLU A 23 5.39 13.42 -25.82
N ILE A 24 4.84 13.63 -24.62
CA ILE A 24 5.00 14.87 -23.88
C ILE A 24 6.47 15.12 -23.53
N VAL A 25 7.18 14.10 -23.03
CA VAL A 25 8.61 14.21 -22.70
C VAL A 25 9.42 14.55 -23.95
N ASN A 26 9.20 13.87 -25.07
CA ASN A 26 9.88 14.17 -26.33
C ASN A 26 9.64 15.63 -26.75
N THR A 27 8.40 16.10 -26.68
CA THR A 27 8.04 17.48 -27.03
C THR A 27 8.77 18.50 -26.13
N LEU A 28 8.87 18.23 -24.83
CA LEU A 28 9.56 19.10 -23.89
C LEU A 28 11.09 19.08 -24.09
N GLU A 29 11.66 17.94 -24.45
CA GLU A 29 13.10 17.79 -24.74
C GLU A 29 13.51 18.47 -26.06
N GLU A 30 12.62 18.45 -27.06
CA GLU A 30 12.83 19.16 -28.34
C GLU A 30 12.91 20.68 -28.14
N GLY A 31 12.27 21.21 -27.10
CA GLY A 31 12.37 22.63 -26.73
C GLY A 31 11.74 23.60 -27.75
N THR A 32 10.91 23.08 -28.66
CA THR A 32 10.22 23.88 -29.70
C THR A 32 8.94 24.54 -29.19
N ALA A 33 8.41 24.06 -28.06
CA ALA A 33 7.20 24.59 -27.44
C ALA A 33 7.47 25.93 -26.75
N GLY A 34 6.48 26.84 -26.79
CA GLY A 34 6.53 28.08 -26.02
C GLY A 34 6.50 27.82 -24.51
N LEU A 35 6.77 28.85 -23.69
CA LEU A 35 6.75 28.71 -22.22
C LEU A 35 5.40 28.23 -21.68
N GLU A 36 4.31 28.85 -22.15
CA GLU A 36 2.94 28.49 -21.73
C GLU A 36 2.61 27.04 -22.07
N GLU A 37 2.90 26.65 -23.32
CA GLU A 37 2.68 25.28 -23.82
C GLU A 37 3.54 24.26 -23.07
N SER A 38 4.79 24.61 -22.77
CA SER A 38 5.68 23.76 -21.97
C SER A 38 5.14 23.55 -20.55
N MET A 39 4.51 24.57 -19.95
CA MET A 39 3.86 24.45 -18.64
C MET A 39 2.61 23.56 -18.69
N GLU A 40 1.77 23.71 -19.71
CA GLU A 40 0.60 22.85 -19.93
C GLU A 40 1.01 21.38 -20.13
N GLN A 41 2.01 21.13 -20.97
CA GLN A 41 2.54 19.81 -21.24
C GLN A 41 3.17 19.19 -19.99
N PHE A 42 3.90 19.96 -19.20
CA PHE A 42 4.43 19.50 -17.91
C PHE A 42 3.33 19.10 -16.93
N GLU A 43 2.30 19.95 -16.76
CA GLU A 43 1.17 19.63 -15.86
C GLU A 43 0.46 18.34 -16.31
N ARG A 44 0.25 18.19 -17.62
CA ARG A 44 -0.35 16.99 -18.21
C ARG A 44 0.52 15.76 -17.97
N GLY A 45 1.83 15.86 -18.20
CA GLY A 45 2.80 14.80 -17.92
C GLY A 45 2.76 14.33 -16.46
N VAL A 46 2.67 15.27 -15.51
CA VAL A 46 2.54 14.93 -14.08
C VAL A 46 1.24 14.18 -13.78
N LYS A 47 0.12 14.56 -14.41
CA LYS A 47 -1.16 13.84 -14.26
C LYS A 47 -1.08 12.41 -14.78
N LEU A 48 -0.48 12.22 -15.95
CA LEU A 48 -0.29 10.88 -16.55
C LEU A 48 0.62 10.02 -15.68
N LEU A 49 1.74 10.57 -15.19
CA LEU A 49 2.65 9.87 -14.31
C LEU A 49 1.95 9.37 -13.04
N ARG A 50 1.09 10.22 -12.43
CA ARG A 50 0.27 9.81 -11.27
C ARG A 50 -0.73 8.71 -11.61
N SER A 51 -1.29 8.73 -12.81
CA SER A 51 -2.17 7.66 -13.30
C SER A 51 -1.41 6.33 -13.41
N CYS A 52 -0.22 6.35 -14.04
CA CYS A 52 0.63 5.18 -14.19
C CYS A 52 0.97 4.55 -12.82
N TYR A 53 1.37 5.34 -11.83
CA TYR A 53 1.64 4.83 -10.48
C TYR A 53 0.43 4.17 -9.85
N ARG A 54 -0.77 4.74 -9.99
CA ARG A 54 -2.01 4.15 -9.46
C ARG A 54 -2.34 2.82 -10.13
N SER A 55 -2.13 2.72 -11.44
CA SER A 55 -2.32 1.46 -12.17
C SER A 55 -1.35 0.39 -11.68
N LEU A 56 -0.08 0.74 -11.46
CA LEU A 56 0.93 -0.19 -10.94
C LEU A 56 0.61 -0.62 -9.51
N GLU A 57 0.23 0.30 -8.63
CA GLU A 57 -0.17 0.01 -7.25
C GLU A 57 -1.38 -0.95 -7.23
N SER A 58 -2.39 -0.71 -8.08
CA SER A 58 -3.54 -1.61 -8.18
C SER A 58 -3.14 -3.00 -8.70
N ALA A 59 -2.20 -3.07 -9.64
CA ALA A 59 -1.68 -4.34 -10.14
C ALA A 59 -0.90 -5.09 -9.06
N GLU A 60 -0.05 -4.40 -8.30
CA GLU A 60 0.72 -4.94 -7.18
C GLU A 60 -0.21 -5.52 -6.11
N GLN A 61 -1.21 -4.77 -5.65
CA GLN A 61 -2.20 -5.25 -4.68
C GLN A 61 -2.93 -6.49 -5.19
N LYS A 62 -3.27 -6.53 -6.48
CA LYS A 62 -3.92 -7.69 -7.09
C LYS A 62 -3.00 -8.90 -7.13
N ILE A 63 -1.72 -8.71 -7.45
CA ILE A 63 -0.71 -9.77 -7.40
C ILE A 63 -0.57 -10.28 -5.97
N GLU A 64 -0.43 -9.40 -4.99
CA GLU A 64 -0.28 -9.75 -3.58
C GLU A 64 -1.44 -10.65 -3.10
N ILE A 65 -2.68 -10.25 -3.38
CA ILE A 65 -3.88 -11.05 -3.06
C ILE A 65 -3.83 -12.42 -3.75
N LEU A 66 -3.46 -12.47 -5.03
CA LEU A 66 -3.38 -13.73 -5.78
C LEU A 66 -2.23 -14.62 -5.32
N THR A 67 -1.15 -14.06 -4.78
CA THR A 67 0.01 -14.80 -4.26
C THR A 67 -0.17 -15.25 -2.81
N ARG A 68 -1.11 -14.65 -2.06
CA ARG A 68 -1.55 -15.12 -0.73
C ARG A 68 -2.49 -16.34 -0.87
N VAL A 69 -2.08 -17.33 -1.65
CA VAL A 69 -2.77 -18.62 -1.76
C VAL A 69 -1.75 -19.74 -1.57
N ASP A 70 -2.15 -20.82 -0.90
CA ASP A 70 -1.31 -22.00 -0.69
C ASP A 70 -1.21 -22.87 -1.97
N ALA A 71 -0.42 -23.94 -1.92
CA ALA A 71 -0.21 -24.86 -3.05
C ALA A 71 -1.51 -25.54 -3.55
N ASP A 72 -2.56 -25.55 -2.72
CA ASP A 72 -3.86 -26.13 -3.01
C ASP A 72 -4.89 -25.05 -3.44
N GLY A 73 -4.47 -23.78 -3.51
CA GLY A 73 -5.28 -22.64 -3.94
C GLY A 73 -6.17 -22.03 -2.85
N ASN A 74 -5.97 -22.37 -1.58
CA ASN A 74 -6.72 -21.76 -0.47
C ASN A 74 -6.09 -20.42 -0.07
N PRO A 75 -6.89 -19.43 0.33
CA PRO A 75 -6.37 -18.15 0.80
C PRO A 75 -5.53 -18.33 2.07
N VAL A 76 -4.31 -17.79 2.06
CA VAL A 76 -3.44 -17.71 3.23
C VAL A 76 -3.96 -16.58 4.12
N LEU A 77 -4.51 -16.95 5.28
CA LEU A 77 -5.00 -16.01 6.28
C LEU A 77 -3.91 -15.80 7.34
N GLU A 78 -3.56 -14.54 7.62
CA GLU A 78 -2.81 -14.21 8.83
C GLU A 78 -3.77 -13.99 10.00
N ASP A 79 -3.33 -14.32 11.21
CA ASP A 79 -4.10 -14.12 12.43
C ASP A 79 -4.35 -12.63 12.65
N PHE A 80 -5.61 -12.28 12.92
CA PHE A 80 -5.98 -10.89 13.21
C PHE A 80 -5.45 -10.48 14.59
N ASP A 81 -4.38 -9.67 14.60
CA ASP A 81 -3.85 -9.08 15.84
C ASP A 81 -4.70 -7.87 16.26
N ALA A 82 -5.63 -8.12 17.18
CA ALA A 82 -6.53 -7.12 17.74
C ALA A 82 -5.83 -6.02 18.58
N THR A 83 -4.51 -6.09 18.81
CA THR A 83 -3.78 -5.11 19.62
C THR A 83 -3.37 -3.85 18.86
N ALA A 84 -3.35 -3.87 17.51
CA ALA A 84 -2.85 -2.76 16.69
C ALA A 84 -3.80 -1.54 16.57
N SER A 85 -5.08 -1.65 16.99
CA SER A 85 -6.08 -0.60 16.76
C SER A 85 -6.44 0.28 17.97
N ILE A 86 -5.77 0.17 19.12
CA ILE A 86 -6.09 1.00 20.29
C ILE A 86 -4.81 1.50 20.99
N GLU A 87 -4.16 2.50 20.41
CA GLU A 87 -3.33 3.44 21.18
C GLU A 87 -4.20 4.61 21.68
N THR A 88 -5.02 4.37 22.71
CA THR A 88 -5.61 5.46 23.50
C THR A 88 -4.70 5.78 24.67
N LYS A 89 -3.99 6.90 24.58
CA LYS A 89 -3.09 7.42 25.62
C LYS A 89 -3.89 8.03 26.80
N GLY A 90 -4.16 7.20 27.83
CA GLY A 90 -4.37 7.53 29.27
C GLY A 90 -5.76 7.99 29.76
N PRO A 91 -6.02 8.10 31.10
CA PRO A 91 -5.25 7.64 32.28
C PRO A 91 -6.03 6.75 33.30
N SER A 92 -5.25 6.18 34.23
CA SER A 92 -5.48 5.52 35.53
C SER A 92 -6.86 5.39 36.25
N GLN A 93 -6.94 4.30 37.05
CA GLN A 93 -7.87 3.92 38.15
C GLN A 93 -9.22 3.29 37.74
N THR A 94 -9.59 2.10 38.24
CA THR A 94 -9.99 1.80 39.62
C THR A 94 -10.05 0.28 39.84
N GLY A 95 -9.77 -0.19 41.08
CA GLY A 95 -9.40 -1.58 41.35
C GLY A 95 -10.51 -2.57 41.74
N ARG A 96 -10.07 -3.61 42.47
CA ARG A 96 -10.79 -4.73 43.12
C ARG A 96 -10.95 -5.94 42.19
N ARG A 97 -10.28 -7.08 42.43
CA ARG A 97 -10.59 -8.05 43.49
C ARG A 97 -9.37 -8.91 43.89
N LYS A 98 -9.47 -9.39 45.12
CA LYS A 98 -8.51 -10.16 45.93
C LYS A 98 -8.86 -11.67 45.87
N SER A 99 -7.86 -12.54 45.66
CA SER A 99 -7.73 -13.96 46.08
C SER A 99 -6.68 -14.64 45.18
N SER A 100 -5.73 -15.49 45.56
CA SER A 100 -5.21 -16.06 46.80
C SER A 100 -4.14 -17.07 46.35
N SER A 101 -2.96 -17.12 47.00
CA SER A 101 -1.98 -18.24 47.04
C SER A 101 -1.41 -18.76 45.71
N LYS A 102 -0.10 -18.80 45.47
CA LYS A 102 0.87 -19.63 46.21
C LYS A 102 2.31 -19.22 45.82
N LYS A 103 3.17 -19.09 46.83
CA LYS A 103 4.63 -18.99 46.72
C LYS A 103 5.18 -20.14 45.88
N ASN A 104 6.23 -19.88 45.11
CA ASN A 104 7.47 -20.65 45.19
C ASN A 104 8.62 -19.68 45.01
N ASP A 105 9.44 -19.62 46.06
CA ASP A 105 10.80 -19.15 46.04
C ASP A 105 11.58 -20.01 45.04
N ASP A 106 12.41 -19.41 44.19
CA ASP A 106 13.72 -19.97 43.84
C ASP A 106 14.56 -18.87 43.17
N GLU A 107 15.70 -18.64 43.79
CA GLU A 107 16.82 -17.85 43.33
C GLU A 107 17.26 -18.35 41.94
N ASP A 108 17.50 -17.46 40.99
CA ASP A 108 18.78 -17.56 40.30
C ASP A 108 19.21 -16.23 39.66
N ASN A 109 20.34 -15.80 40.18
CA ASN A 109 21.15 -14.66 39.86
C ASN A 109 21.62 -14.75 38.40
N ASN A 110 21.03 -13.97 37.48
CA ASN A 110 21.62 -13.84 36.15
C ASN A 110 22.68 -12.73 36.15
N ASP A 111 23.90 -13.23 36.15
CA ASP A 111 25.19 -12.61 36.00
C ASP A 111 25.19 -11.39 35.08
N ARG A 112 25.57 -10.26 35.69
CA ARG A 112 25.77 -8.97 35.06
C ARG A 112 27.03 -9.07 34.20
N THR A 113 26.89 -9.49 32.96
CA THR A 113 27.98 -9.54 31.98
C THR A 113 28.45 -8.12 31.70
N LEU A 114 29.53 -7.74 32.39
CA LEU A 114 30.35 -6.58 32.12
C LEU A 114 31.30 -6.93 30.97
N PHE A 115 30.98 -6.49 29.76
CA PHE A 115 31.94 -6.02 28.75
C PHE A 115 31.27 -4.96 27.88
#